data_AF-A0A1Q3J201-F1
#
_entry.id   AF-A0A1Q3J201-F1
#
_cell.length_a   1.000
_cell.length_b   1.000
_cell.length_c   1.000
_cell.angle_alpha   90.00
_cell.angle_beta   90.00
_cell.angle_gamma   90.00
#
_symmetry.space_group_name_H-M   'P 1'
#
loop_
_entity.id
_entity.type
_entity.pdbx_description
1 polymer ?
#
loop_
_entity_poly.entity_id
_entity_poly.type
_entity_poly.pdbx_seq_one_letter_code
_entity_poly.pdbx_strand_id
1 'polypeptide(L)'
;MAEFSGAQWCARFPTSAKLDDLLPDFADSCRAFLSALKKADATVTIAATYRPVERAYLMHWCCMIGGSGQDPAKAPAMKGVNIDWKHGGSIQKAREAARAMMAGYQIKFPAALVSRHTQRRAIDMTIGWTGTLKIRDFHGEMQSIATGPRNGSNPKLIAVGAGFGVIKLPSDPPHWS
;
A
#
# COMPACT_ATOMS: atom_id res chain seq x y z
N MET A 1 -7.37 -29.20 9.25
CA MET A 1 -8.52 -28.31 9.56
C MET A 1 -8.16 -26.89 9.17
N ALA A 2 -9.13 -26.09 8.73
CA ALA A 2 -8.93 -24.66 8.48
C ALA A 2 -8.82 -23.91 9.81
N GLU A 3 -7.95 -22.90 9.85
CA GLU A 3 -7.71 -22.10 11.05
C GLU A 3 -8.59 -20.84 11.00
N PHE A 4 -9.25 -20.51 12.11
CA PHE A 4 -10.10 -19.33 12.20
C PHE A 4 -9.38 -18.04 11.78
N SER A 5 -10.12 -17.12 11.17
CA SER A 5 -9.59 -15.80 10.87
C SER A 5 -9.22 -15.04 12.15
N GLY A 6 -8.39 -14.01 12.04
CA GLY A 6 -7.91 -13.24 13.19
C GLY A 6 -6.52 -12.65 12.97
N ALA A 7 -6.08 -11.86 13.95
CA ALA A 7 -4.84 -11.06 13.87
C ALA A 7 -3.58 -11.90 13.61
N GLN A 8 -3.57 -13.19 13.98
CA GLN A 8 -2.46 -14.10 13.71
C GLN A 8 -2.21 -14.32 12.21
N TRP A 9 -3.22 -14.11 11.36
CA TRP A 9 -3.06 -14.13 9.91
C TRP A 9 -2.32 -12.91 9.37
N CYS A 10 -2.26 -11.79 10.09
CA CYS A 10 -1.71 -10.53 9.58
C CYS A 10 -0.20 -10.56 9.31
N ALA A 11 0.51 -11.43 10.03
CA ALA A 11 1.94 -11.66 9.83
C ALA A 11 2.23 -12.64 8.67
N ARG A 12 1.21 -13.33 8.13
CA ARG A 12 1.38 -14.23 6.99
C ARG A 12 1.44 -13.44 5.70
N PHE A 13 2.22 -13.95 4.75
CA PHE A 13 2.40 -13.36 3.42
C PHE A 13 2.82 -11.88 3.50
N PRO A 14 3.99 -11.57 4.09
CA PRO A 14 4.41 -10.18 4.28
C PRO A 14 4.53 -9.43 2.94
N THR A 15 4.18 -8.16 2.96
CA THR A 15 4.46 -7.23 1.86
C THR A 15 5.97 -7.01 1.72
N SER A 16 6.48 -6.89 0.49
CA SER A 16 7.86 -6.49 0.24
C SER A 16 8.02 -4.96 0.32
N ALA A 17 9.21 -4.48 0.67
CA ALA A 17 9.60 -3.07 0.56
C ALA A 17 10.76 -2.85 -0.45
N LYS A 18 11.09 -3.88 -1.24
CA LYS A 18 12.22 -3.84 -2.18
C LYS A 18 11.77 -3.34 -3.55
N LEU A 19 12.53 -2.41 -4.13
CA LEU A 19 12.28 -1.94 -5.50
C LEU A 19 12.44 -3.06 -6.54
N ASP A 20 13.29 -4.04 -6.27
CA ASP A 20 13.51 -5.20 -7.15
C ASP A 20 12.30 -6.13 -7.23
N ASP A 21 11.32 -5.96 -6.34
CA ASP A 21 10.03 -6.66 -6.41
C ASP A 21 8.99 -5.91 -7.26
N LEU A 22 9.32 -4.74 -7.80
CA LEU A 22 8.49 -4.04 -8.79
C LEU A 22 8.73 -4.59 -10.20
N LEU A 23 7.83 -4.31 -11.15
CA LEU A 23 8.14 -4.52 -12.56
C LEU A 23 9.34 -3.65 -12.97
N PRO A 24 10.27 -4.14 -13.82
CA PRO A 24 11.52 -3.45 -14.13
C PRO A 24 11.35 -1.97 -14.48
N ASP A 25 10.49 -1.65 -15.46
CA ASP A 25 10.28 -0.27 -15.92
C ASP A 25 9.78 0.64 -14.79
N PHE A 26 8.84 0.16 -13.97
CA PHE A 26 8.33 0.93 -12.84
C PHE A 26 9.35 1.04 -11.70
N ALA A 27 10.18 0.00 -11.49
CA ALA A 27 11.27 0.03 -10.54
C ALA A 27 12.28 1.12 -10.90
N ASP A 28 12.62 1.25 -12.18
CA ASP A 28 13.56 2.26 -12.68
C ASP A 28 13.00 3.68 -12.53
N SER A 29 11.72 3.88 -12.86
CA SER A 29 10.99 5.12 -12.56
C SER A 29 11.05 5.48 -11.06
N CYS A 30 10.78 4.51 -10.18
CA CYS A 30 10.87 4.72 -8.74
C CYS A 30 12.29 5.07 -8.30
N ARG A 31 13.31 4.36 -8.78
CA ARG A 31 14.73 4.62 -8.44
C ARG A 31 15.14 6.03 -8.86
N ALA A 32 14.74 6.47 -10.06
CA ALA A 32 15.04 7.81 -10.55
C ALA A 32 14.40 8.89 -9.66
N PHE A 33 13.11 8.74 -9.33
CA PHE A 33 12.40 9.68 -8.46
C PHE A 33 12.97 9.71 -7.03
N LEU A 34 13.22 8.55 -6.44
CA LEU A 34 13.84 8.42 -5.10
C LEU A 34 15.26 9.01 -5.08
N SER A 35 16.03 8.86 -6.16
CA SER A 35 17.35 9.48 -6.30
C SER A 35 17.26 11.01 -6.32
N ALA A 36 16.28 11.57 -7.05
CA ALA A 36 16.04 13.01 -7.10
C ALA A 36 15.63 13.56 -5.72
N LEU A 37 14.72 12.87 -5.01
CA LEU A 37 14.33 13.19 -3.64
C LEU A 37 15.52 13.19 -2.68
N LYS A 38 16.33 12.12 -2.71
CA LYS A 38 17.50 11.99 -1.86
C LYS A 38 18.52 13.11 -2.10
N LYS A 39 18.78 13.46 -3.37
CA LYS A 39 19.68 14.56 -3.74
C LYS A 39 19.17 15.94 -3.32
N ALA A 40 17.87 16.06 -3.06
CA ALA A 40 17.21 17.26 -2.57
C ALA A 40 17.05 17.28 -1.05
N ASP A 41 17.74 16.38 -0.32
CA ASP A 41 17.68 16.23 1.14
C ASP A 41 16.28 15.88 1.69
N ALA A 42 15.41 15.29 0.85
CA ALA A 42 14.16 14.71 1.32
C ALA A 42 14.39 13.33 1.95
N THR A 43 13.58 13.00 2.96
CA THR A 43 13.53 11.67 3.56
C THR A 43 12.41 10.86 2.92
N VAL A 44 12.66 9.57 2.69
CA VAL A 44 11.67 8.63 2.16
C VAL A 44 11.71 7.33 2.95
N THR A 45 10.54 6.87 3.40
CA THR A 45 10.34 5.55 4.00
C THR A 45 9.39 4.74 3.13
N ILE A 46 9.85 3.59 2.62
CA ILE A 46 9.04 2.67 1.81
C ILE A 46 8.35 1.67 2.73
N ALA A 47 7.02 1.66 2.71
CA ALA A 47 6.19 0.74 3.48
C ALA A 47 5.75 -0.49 2.67
N ALA A 48 5.56 -0.33 1.35
CA ALA A 48 5.14 -1.43 0.49
C ALA A 48 5.62 -1.26 -0.96
N THR A 49 5.88 -2.38 -1.61
CA THR A 49 6.08 -2.53 -3.05
C THR A 49 5.18 -3.67 -3.52
N TYR A 50 5.69 -4.89 -3.64
CA TYR A 50 4.88 -6.06 -3.94
C TYR A 50 4.06 -6.52 -2.73
N ARG A 51 2.76 -6.73 -2.97
CA ARG A 51 1.83 -7.38 -2.04
C ARG A 51 1.47 -8.75 -2.59
N PRO A 52 1.78 -9.85 -1.89
CA PRO A 52 1.33 -11.19 -2.29
C PRO A 52 -0.20 -11.23 -2.46
N VAL A 53 -0.67 -12.03 -3.42
CA VAL A 53 -2.11 -12.15 -3.71
C VAL A 53 -2.88 -12.70 -2.50
N GLU A 54 -2.25 -13.57 -1.71
CA GLU A 54 -2.78 -14.10 -0.46
C GLU A 54 -3.00 -12.98 0.57
N ARG A 55 -2.06 -12.04 0.67
CA ARG A 55 -2.21 -10.89 1.56
C ARG A 55 -3.35 -9.98 1.09
N ALA A 56 -3.42 -9.70 -0.22
CA ALA A 56 -4.50 -8.89 -0.78
C ALA A 56 -5.88 -9.53 -0.54
N TYR A 57 -5.99 -10.84 -0.70
CA TYR A 57 -7.19 -11.61 -0.35
C TYR A 57 -7.57 -11.47 1.13
N LEU A 58 -6.61 -11.68 2.06
CA LEU A 58 -6.85 -11.56 3.50
C LEU A 58 -7.30 -10.15 3.90
N MET A 59 -6.63 -9.12 3.36
CA MET A 59 -6.98 -7.71 3.61
C MET A 59 -8.36 -7.36 3.04
N HIS A 60 -8.67 -7.82 1.83
CA HIS A 60 -9.97 -7.56 1.19
C HIS A 60 -11.12 -8.20 1.99
N TRP A 61 -11.02 -9.48 2.29
CA TRP A 61 -12.12 -10.20 2.94
C TRP A 61 -12.32 -9.81 4.40
N CYS A 62 -11.26 -9.39 5.11
CA CYS A 62 -11.47 -8.84 6.45
C CYS A 62 -12.23 -7.50 6.40
N CYS A 63 -11.99 -6.65 5.39
CA CYS A 63 -12.80 -5.44 5.17
C CYS A 63 -14.25 -5.76 4.83
N MET A 64 -14.49 -6.71 3.91
CA MET A 64 -15.84 -7.07 3.50
C MET A 64 -16.67 -7.63 4.66
N ILE A 65 -16.08 -8.51 5.47
CA ILE A 65 -16.77 -9.15 6.60
C ILE A 65 -16.88 -8.20 7.80
N GLY A 66 -15.76 -7.61 8.22
CA GLY A 66 -15.67 -6.83 9.45
C GLY A 66 -16.20 -5.40 9.32
N GLY A 67 -16.00 -4.78 8.16
CA GLY A 67 -16.38 -3.40 7.86
C GLY A 67 -17.72 -3.30 7.13
N SER A 68 -17.87 -3.98 6.00
CA SER A 68 -19.10 -3.93 5.19
C SER A 68 -20.20 -4.88 5.68
N GLY A 69 -19.89 -5.80 6.59
CA GLY A 69 -20.86 -6.74 7.17
C GLY A 69 -21.25 -7.91 6.27
N GLN A 70 -20.51 -8.14 5.17
CA GLN A 70 -20.76 -9.24 4.25
C GLN A 70 -20.73 -10.59 4.97
N ASP A 71 -21.57 -11.52 4.50
CA ASP A 71 -21.63 -12.88 5.01
C ASP A 71 -20.26 -13.58 4.86
N PRO A 72 -19.64 -14.09 5.96
CA PRO A 72 -18.38 -14.80 5.90
C PRO A 72 -18.37 -16.01 4.96
N ALA A 73 -19.52 -16.64 4.71
CA ALA A 73 -19.64 -17.75 3.78
C ALA A 73 -19.47 -17.33 2.30
N LYS A 74 -19.49 -16.03 2.00
CA LYS A 74 -19.24 -15.50 0.65
C LYS A 74 -17.76 -15.35 0.32
N ALA A 75 -16.87 -15.45 1.30
CA ALA A 75 -15.43 -15.46 1.05
C ALA A 75 -15.05 -16.73 0.26
N PRO A 76 -14.56 -16.63 -0.99
CA PRO A 76 -14.16 -17.79 -1.76
C PRO A 76 -12.92 -18.41 -1.13
N ALA A 77 -12.78 -19.73 -1.21
CA ALA A 77 -11.56 -20.40 -0.80
C ALA A 77 -10.37 -19.93 -1.66
N MET A 78 -9.19 -19.81 -1.06
CA MET A 78 -7.97 -19.45 -1.77
C MET A 78 -6.88 -20.49 -1.54
N LYS A 79 -6.31 -20.99 -2.64
CA LYS A 79 -5.18 -21.93 -2.59
C LYS A 79 -4.01 -21.31 -1.82
N GLY A 80 -3.44 -22.06 -0.87
CA GLY A 80 -2.35 -21.57 -0.01
C GLY A 80 -2.82 -20.81 1.24
N VAL A 81 -4.12 -20.49 1.37
CA VAL A 81 -4.68 -19.76 2.51
C VAL A 81 -5.76 -20.62 3.20
N ASN A 82 -5.33 -21.48 4.12
CA ASN A 82 -6.22 -22.41 4.85
C ASN A 82 -6.96 -21.73 6.02
N ILE A 83 -7.73 -20.69 5.71
CA ILE A 83 -8.46 -19.85 6.66
C ILE A 83 -9.95 -20.24 6.75
N ASP A 84 -10.50 -20.26 7.96
CA ASP A 84 -11.95 -20.34 8.20
C ASP A 84 -12.51 -18.97 8.55
N TRP A 85 -13.09 -18.31 7.55
CA TRP A 85 -13.82 -17.06 7.73
C TRP A 85 -15.12 -17.22 8.53
N LYS A 86 -15.72 -18.41 8.55
CA LYS A 86 -17.04 -18.65 9.18
C LYS A 86 -16.96 -18.80 10.69
N HIS A 87 -15.77 -18.99 11.27
CA HIS A 87 -15.58 -19.26 12.69
C HIS A 87 -16.49 -20.38 13.19
N GLY A 88 -16.51 -21.52 12.48
CA GLY A 88 -17.39 -22.64 12.82
C GLY A 88 -18.89 -22.32 12.76
N GLY A 89 -19.31 -21.30 12.01
CA GLY A 89 -20.71 -20.86 11.86
C GLY A 89 -21.11 -19.67 12.73
N SER A 90 -20.21 -19.18 13.59
CA SER A 90 -20.48 -18.03 14.44
C SER A 90 -20.22 -16.69 13.71
N ILE A 91 -21.27 -16.08 13.15
CA ILE A 91 -21.20 -14.77 12.47
C ILE A 91 -20.60 -13.68 13.37
N GLN A 92 -20.94 -13.64 14.66
CA GLN A 92 -20.39 -12.65 15.58
C GLN A 92 -18.86 -12.74 15.68
N LYS A 93 -18.33 -13.92 16.05
CA LYS A 93 -16.89 -14.18 16.12
C LYS A 93 -16.17 -13.91 14.81
N ALA A 94 -16.77 -14.28 13.67
CA ALA A 94 -16.20 -14.00 12.35
C ALA A 94 -16.01 -12.50 12.09
N ARG A 95 -16.99 -11.68 12.46
CA ARG A 95 -16.92 -10.21 12.31
C ARG A 95 -15.90 -9.60 13.26
N GLU A 96 -15.85 -10.05 14.52
CA GLU A 96 -14.88 -9.58 15.51
C GLU A 96 -13.44 -9.89 15.06
N ALA A 97 -13.18 -11.12 14.60
CA ALA A 97 -11.89 -11.52 14.08
C ALA A 97 -11.49 -10.77 12.80
N ALA A 98 -12.43 -10.55 11.88
CA ALA A 98 -12.20 -9.74 10.68
C ALA A 98 -11.82 -8.29 11.04
N ARG A 99 -12.50 -7.67 12.02
CA ARG A 99 -12.11 -6.33 12.51
C ARG A 99 -10.74 -6.34 13.19
N ALA A 100 -10.40 -7.38 13.93
CA ALA A 100 -9.06 -7.54 14.51
C ALA A 100 -7.98 -7.62 13.41
N MET A 101 -8.26 -8.30 12.30
CA MET A 101 -7.38 -8.29 11.13
C MET A 101 -7.28 -6.91 10.49
N MET A 102 -8.39 -6.19 10.30
CA MET A 102 -8.36 -4.81 9.78
C MET A 102 -7.48 -3.90 10.64
N ALA A 103 -7.59 -4.01 11.97
CA ALA A 103 -6.74 -3.28 12.92
C ALA A 103 -5.27 -3.70 12.80
N GLY A 104 -4.98 -5.00 12.74
CA GLY A 104 -3.62 -5.51 12.56
C GLY A 104 -2.97 -5.11 11.23
N TYR A 105 -3.77 -4.95 10.17
CA TYR A 105 -3.31 -4.42 8.88
C TYR A 105 -3.34 -2.89 8.78
N GLN A 106 -3.83 -2.19 9.82
CA GLN A 106 -3.99 -0.73 9.85
C GLN A 106 -4.78 -0.16 8.67
N ILE A 107 -5.82 -0.89 8.23
CA ILE A 107 -6.60 -0.54 7.04
C ILE A 107 -7.52 0.65 7.33
N LYS A 108 -7.35 1.75 6.58
CA LYS A 108 -8.23 2.93 6.66
C LYS A 108 -9.33 2.94 5.59
N PHE A 109 -9.03 2.38 4.41
CA PHE A 109 -9.96 2.27 3.29
C PHE A 109 -10.05 0.81 2.84
N PRO A 110 -11.22 0.33 2.37
CA PRO A 110 -11.38 -1.06 1.95
C PRO A 110 -10.29 -1.49 0.96
N ALA A 111 -9.58 -2.57 1.29
CA ALA A 111 -8.50 -3.08 0.46
C ALA A 111 -9.06 -3.69 -0.84
N ALA A 112 -8.52 -3.27 -1.98
CA ALA A 112 -8.85 -3.85 -3.27
C ALA A 112 -8.29 -5.28 -3.38
N LEU A 113 -9.11 -6.22 -3.84
CA LEU A 113 -8.69 -7.61 -4.08
C LEU A 113 -7.65 -7.69 -5.20
N VAL A 114 -7.88 -6.93 -6.28
CA VAL A 114 -6.91 -6.72 -7.36
C VAL A 114 -6.33 -5.32 -7.19
N SER A 115 -5.04 -5.24 -6.88
CA SER A 115 -4.35 -4.00 -6.54
C SER A 115 -3.08 -3.84 -7.38
N ARG A 116 -2.68 -2.59 -7.67
CA ARG A 116 -1.40 -2.31 -8.35
C ARG A 116 -0.19 -2.89 -7.59
N HIS A 117 -0.27 -3.05 -6.27
CA HIS A 117 0.77 -3.75 -5.49
C HIS A 117 0.89 -5.23 -5.87
N THR A 118 -0.23 -5.93 -6.09
CA THR A 118 -0.21 -7.34 -6.55
C THR A 118 0.33 -7.47 -7.98
N GLN A 119 0.21 -6.40 -8.76
CA GLN A 119 0.74 -6.30 -10.12
C GLN A 119 2.18 -5.80 -10.17
N ARG A 120 2.82 -5.54 -9.02
CA ARG A 120 4.18 -5.00 -8.91
C ARG A 120 4.34 -3.61 -9.56
N ARG A 121 3.26 -2.82 -9.56
CA ARG A 121 3.13 -1.49 -10.20
C ARG A 121 2.74 -0.40 -9.21
N ALA A 122 3.06 -0.58 -7.93
CA ALA A 122 2.79 0.43 -6.91
C ALA A 122 3.82 0.38 -5.79
N ILE A 123 4.03 1.55 -5.19
CA ILE A 123 4.87 1.77 -4.03
C ILE A 123 4.10 2.63 -3.02
N ASP A 124 4.04 2.15 -1.78
CA ASP A 124 3.56 2.95 -0.66
C ASP A 124 4.78 3.54 0.02
N MET A 125 4.89 4.87 0.03
CA MET A 125 6.01 5.58 0.62
C MET A 125 5.59 6.88 1.31
N THR A 126 6.24 7.15 2.45
CA THR A 126 6.13 8.42 3.16
C THR A 126 7.32 9.29 2.79
N ILE A 127 7.05 10.49 2.29
CA ILE A 127 8.07 11.48 1.91
C ILE A 127 7.96 12.69 2.84
N GLY A 128 9.09 13.23 3.29
CA GLY A 128 9.15 14.44 4.10
C GLY A 128 10.40 15.28 3.82
N TRP A 129 10.33 16.58 4.10
CA TRP A 129 11.47 17.50 4.04
C TRP A 129 11.23 18.73 4.92
N THR A 130 12.26 19.56 5.09
CA THR A 130 12.19 20.85 5.80
C THR A 130 12.54 22.01 4.85
N GLY A 131 12.12 23.24 5.20
CA GLY A 131 12.46 24.42 4.40
C GLY A 131 11.88 24.40 2.98
N THR A 132 12.69 24.82 2.00
CA THR A 132 12.36 24.78 0.56
C THR A 132 13.04 23.56 -0.05
N LEU A 133 12.26 22.68 -0.69
CA LEU A 133 12.83 21.55 -1.43
C LEU A 133 13.35 22.05 -2.78
N LYS A 134 14.64 21.87 -3.04
CA LYS A 134 15.26 22.12 -4.35
C LYS A 134 15.52 20.78 -5.03
N ILE A 135 14.61 20.38 -5.91
CA ILE A 135 14.63 19.06 -6.55
C ILE A 135 14.81 19.21 -8.06
N ARG A 136 15.62 18.33 -8.65
CA ARG A 136 15.73 18.22 -10.10
C ARG A 136 14.63 17.32 -10.63
N ASP A 137 13.85 17.80 -11.59
CA ASP A 137 12.82 16.99 -12.23
C ASP A 137 13.40 16.03 -13.29
N PHE A 138 12.51 15.29 -13.95
CA PHE A 138 12.87 14.31 -14.98
C PHE A 138 13.54 14.94 -16.22
N HIS A 139 13.24 16.20 -16.53
CA HIS A 139 13.85 16.93 -17.65
C HIS A 139 15.21 17.55 -17.27
N GLY A 140 15.62 17.45 -16.00
CA GLY A 140 16.86 18.01 -15.51
C GLY A 140 16.73 19.43 -14.98
N GLU A 141 15.52 19.99 -14.94
CA GLU A 141 15.28 21.35 -14.47
C GLU A 141 15.18 21.40 -12.95
N MET A 142 15.67 22.50 -12.36
CA MET A 142 15.61 22.70 -10.91
C MET A 142 14.27 23.30 -10.50
N GLN A 143 13.49 22.53 -9.77
CA GLN A 143 12.22 22.93 -9.17
C GLN A 143 12.42 23.38 -7.73
N SER A 144 11.79 24.50 -7.34
CA SER A 144 11.78 25.01 -5.96
C SER A 144 10.39 24.91 -5.35
N ILE A 145 10.26 24.09 -4.31
CA ILE A 145 9.00 23.87 -3.57
C ILE A 145 9.12 24.50 -2.18
N ALA A 146 8.73 25.77 -2.10
CA ALA A 146 8.73 26.55 -0.85
C ALA A 146 7.40 26.44 -0.07
N THR A 147 6.32 25.99 -0.73
CA THR A 147 4.97 25.90 -0.16
C THR A 147 4.72 24.54 0.50
N GLY A 148 3.85 24.52 1.50
CA GLY A 148 3.37 23.29 2.12
C GLY A 148 2.33 22.54 1.26
N PRO A 149 1.91 21.32 1.68
CA PRO A 149 2.48 20.56 2.80
C PRO A 149 3.90 20.07 2.48
N ARG A 150 4.75 19.83 3.48
CA ARG A 150 6.13 19.34 3.28
C ARG A 150 6.21 17.82 3.30
N ASN A 151 5.37 17.19 2.47
CA ASN A 151 5.26 15.74 2.37
C ASN A 151 4.81 15.31 0.96
N GLY A 152 4.62 13.99 0.78
CA GLY A 152 4.18 13.39 -0.49
C GLY A 152 2.84 13.89 -1.05
N SER A 153 2.05 14.65 -0.29
CA SER A 153 0.79 15.24 -0.76
C SER A 153 0.95 16.65 -1.35
N ASN A 154 2.17 17.17 -1.46
CA ASN A 154 2.42 18.50 -2.05
C ASN A 154 2.12 18.49 -3.56
N PRO A 155 1.26 19.39 -4.09
CA PRO A 155 0.92 19.41 -5.51
C PRO A 155 2.13 19.57 -6.45
N LYS A 156 3.13 20.38 -6.08
CA LYS A 156 4.35 20.54 -6.89
C LYS A 156 5.20 19.27 -6.88
N LEU A 157 5.31 18.60 -5.75
CA LEU A 157 6.04 17.32 -5.67
C LEU A 157 5.32 16.22 -6.46
N ILE A 158 3.99 16.20 -6.42
CA ILE A 158 3.17 15.28 -7.21
C ILE A 158 3.44 15.48 -8.71
N ALA A 159 3.50 16.74 -9.18
CA ALA A 159 3.84 17.04 -10.57
C ALA A 159 5.27 16.57 -10.93
N VAL A 160 6.24 16.77 -10.05
CA VAL A 160 7.62 16.26 -10.23
C VAL A 160 7.62 14.74 -10.33
N GLY A 161 6.97 14.03 -9.41
CA GLY A 161 6.87 12.57 -9.41
C GLY A 161 6.21 12.03 -10.68
N ALA A 162 5.16 12.70 -11.16
CA ALA A 162 4.50 12.35 -12.41
C ALA A 162 5.43 12.43 -13.62
N GLY A 163 6.38 13.37 -13.64
CA GLY A 163 7.41 13.44 -14.68
C GLY A 163 8.32 12.21 -14.72
N PHE A 164 8.55 11.53 -13.60
CA PHE A 164 9.28 10.26 -13.53
C PHE A 164 8.41 9.04 -13.86
N GLY A 165 7.11 9.23 -14.12
CA GLY A 165 6.14 8.14 -14.28
C GLY A 165 5.68 7.52 -12.95
N VAL A 166 5.88 8.21 -11.81
CA VAL A 166 5.44 7.75 -10.48
C VAL A 166 4.23 8.58 -10.06
N ILE A 167 3.02 8.05 -10.26
CA ILE A 167 1.78 8.82 -10.15
C ILE A 167 1.21 8.71 -8.74
N LYS A 168 0.96 9.86 -8.10
CA LYS A 168 0.31 9.90 -6.78
C LYS A 168 -1.17 9.51 -6.87
N LEU A 169 -1.66 8.68 -5.96
CA LEU A 169 -3.08 8.57 -5.64
C LEU A 169 -3.42 9.53 -4.47
N PRO A 170 -4.12 10.66 -4.68
CA PRO A 170 -4.30 11.65 -3.61
C PRO A 170 -5.15 11.19 -2.42
N SER A 171 -6.12 10.30 -2.66
CA SER A 171 -7.01 9.76 -1.63
C SER A 171 -6.33 8.75 -0.69
N ASP A 172 -5.20 8.18 -1.10
CA ASP A 172 -4.39 7.26 -0.30
C ASP A 172 -2.99 7.85 -0.12
N PRO A 173 -2.74 8.66 0.93
CA PRO A 173 -1.53 9.46 1.10
C PRO A 173 -0.19 8.73 0.88
N PRO A 174 0.03 7.47 1.31
CA PRO A 174 1.27 6.77 0.98
C PRO A 174 1.38 6.28 -0.47
N HIS A 175 0.27 6.10 -1.20
CA HIS A 175 0.26 5.34 -2.45
C HIS A 175 0.73 6.11 -3.69
N TRP A 176 1.62 5.48 -4.46
CA TRP A 176 2.09 5.91 -5.78
C TRP A 176 2.17 4.72 -6.73
N SER A 177 1.95 4.93 -8.04
CA SER A 177 1.80 3.83 -9.01
C SER A 177 2.00 4.18 -10.47
#